data_AF-A0A6I2KU11-F1
#
_entry.id   AF-A0A6I2KU11-F1
#
_cell.length_a   1.000
_cell.length_b   1.000
_cell.length_c   1.000
_cell.angle_alpha   90.00
_cell.angle_beta   90.00
_cell.angle_gamma   90.00
#
_symmetry.space_group_name_H-M   'P 1'
#
loop_
_entity.id
_entity.type
_entity.pdbx_description
1 polymer ?
#
loop_
_entity_poly.entity_id
_entity_poly.type
_entity_poly.pdbx_seq_one_letter_code
_entity_poly.pdbx_strand_id
1 'polypeptide(L)'
;MKLRRCAVLYLESREHLSIDWPTVLAGGSALASSTRWVALAPHLDQELDIDAAELAALGGISQTVWSERAASERRYGEACIAGLLQRGLLIGDTPAHATARERDETLRATHWRPLSALAHTFGRWREVSSENGMEAPSFEALLEQFGEPPAPTLELAPEQALKLPPAGGGPLDEALFRRYTGRNFDLQASVPLAVAARLLQRTFGAQQVRQVGPHAAVLKKTSPSGGGLHPVEAFVLVQRVEGVAPGLYHYHPIEHELRPLRPLDSEAAAALARQLLADQHWLADAPLQVLMVARAERSFWKYRNHQKAYRALALDAGHLSQTFYLLAAEAGLPAFVTAAINDADIERLLELDHLRHAVVAICGCGPAASGPRNMVELRYGETDAI
;
A
#
# COMPACT_ATOMS: atom_id res chain seq x y z
N MET A 1 -17.38 5.35 34.78
CA MET A 1 -16.55 5.47 33.56
C MET A 1 -17.35 6.23 32.53
N LYS A 2 -16.67 7.06 31.75
CA LYS A 2 -17.26 7.71 30.59
C LYS A 2 -16.95 6.92 29.33
N LEU A 3 -17.80 7.10 28.33
CA LEU A 3 -17.61 6.55 27.00
C LEU A 3 -17.92 7.57 25.91
N ARG A 4 -17.40 7.30 24.72
CA ARG A 4 -17.78 7.94 23.46
C ARG A 4 -17.69 6.91 22.33
N ARG A 5 -18.20 7.21 21.15
CA ARG A 5 -17.96 6.41 19.95
C ARG A 5 -16.56 6.68 19.37
N CYS A 6 -15.99 5.69 18.67
CA CYS A 6 -14.79 5.89 17.87
C CYS A 6 -14.92 7.04 16.86
N ALA A 7 -13.79 7.64 16.47
CA ALA A 7 -13.71 8.86 15.67
C ALA A 7 -14.30 8.70 14.28
N VAL A 8 -14.00 7.55 13.66
CA VAL A 8 -14.39 7.22 12.30
C VAL A 8 -15.07 5.86 12.34
N LEU A 9 -16.30 5.83 11.84
CA LEU A 9 -17.10 4.62 11.73
C LEU A 9 -17.89 4.69 10.43
N TYR A 10 -17.78 3.64 9.63
CA TYR A 10 -18.66 3.38 8.49
C TYR A 10 -19.45 2.11 8.78
N LEU A 11 -20.73 2.13 8.44
CA LEU A 11 -21.65 1.03 8.66
C LEU A 11 -22.20 0.63 7.30
N GLU A 12 -21.95 -0.61 6.91
CA GLU A 12 -22.32 -1.14 5.61
C GLU A 12 -23.33 -2.28 5.80
N SER A 13 -24.40 -2.26 5.01
CA SER A 13 -25.35 -3.36 4.93
C SER A 13 -24.85 -4.32 3.85
N ARG A 14 -24.54 -5.57 4.21
CA ARG A 14 -24.10 -6.60 3.27
C ARG A 14 -25.11 -7.74 3.24
N GLU A 15 -25.40 -8.22 2.04
CA GLU A 15 -26.24 -9.39 1.83
C GLU A 15 -25.36 -10.65 1.79
N HIS A 16 -25.74 -11.66 2.56
CA HIS A 16 -25.16 -12.99 2.48
C HIS A 16 -26.20 -13.96 1.91
N LEU A 17 -25.89 -14.52 0.75
CA LEU A 17 -26.66 -15.57 0.12
C LEU A 17 -26.24 -16.91 0.72
N SER A 18 -27.22 -17.67 1.19
CA SER A 18 -27.04 -18.98 1.76
C SER A 18 -28.04 -19.97 1.15
N ILE A 19 -27.72 -21.25 1.26
CA ILE A 19 -28.65 -22.29 0.84
C ILE A 19 -29.63 -22.55 1.98
N ASP A 20 -30.91 -22.36 1.71
CA ASP A 20 -31.99 -22.75 2.64
C ASP A 20 -32.25 -24.24 2.49
N TRP A 21 -31.44 -25.05 3.19
CA TRP A 21 -31.53 -26.51 3.14
C TRP A 21 -32.93 -27.04 3.47
N PRO A 22 -33.65 -26.56 4.50
CA PRO A 22 -35.05 -26.91 4.71
C PRO A 22 -35.94 -26.71 3.48
N THR A 23 -35.85 -25.55 2.83
CA THR A 23 -36.66 -25.24 1.64
C THR A 23 -36.24 -26.07 0.42
N VAL A 24 -34.94 -26.31 0.23
CA VAL A 24 -34.42 -27.22 -0.81
C VAL A 24 -34.96 -28.64 -0.63
N LEU A 25 -34.87 -29.17 0.59
CA LEU A 25 -35.31 -30.52 0.92
C LEU A 25 -36.85 -30.67 0.83
N ALA A 26 -37.59 -29.56 0.91
CA ALA A 26 -39.03 -29.50 0.68
C ALA A 26 -39.42 -29.29 -0.80
N GLY A 27 -38.46 -29.26 -1.73
CA GLY A 27 -38.69 -29.07 -3.17
C GLY A 27 -38.89 -27.61 -3.60
N GLY A 28 -38.57 -26.64 -2.75
CA GLY A 28 -38.64 -25.21 -3.02
C GLY A 28 -37.33 -24.61 -3.55
N SER A 29 -37.34 -23.29 -3.78
CA SER A 29 -36.15 -22.53 -4.22
C SER A 29 -35.07 -22.50 -3.13
N ALA A 30 -33.81 -22.63 -3.55
CA ALA A 30 -32.68 -22.91 -2.69
C ALA A 30 -32.01 -21.70 -2.01
N LEU A 31 -32.34 -20.47 -2.41
CA LEU A 31 -31.59 -19.27 -2.03
C LEU A 31 -32.33 -18.49 -0.94
N ALA A 32 -31.72 -18.41 0.24
CA ALA A 32 -32.08 -17.44 1.28
C ALA A 32 -31.07 -16.31 1.29
N SER A 33 -31.55 -15.08 1.42
CA SER A 33 -30.70 -13.93 1.70
C SER A 33 -30.88 -13.46 3.13
N SER A 34 -29.75 -13.18 3.77
CA SER A 34 -29.71 -12.55 5.10
C SER A 34 -28.92 -11.25 5.00
N THR A 35 -29.40 -10.21 5.68
CA THR A 35 -28.69 -8.94 5.77
C THR A 35 -27.91 -8.89 7.06
N ARG A 36 -26.62 -8.56 6.97
CA ARG A 36 -25.77 -8.27 8.13
C ARG A 36 -25.23 -6.85 8.04
N TRP A 37 -25.06 -6.21 9.20
CA TRP A 37 -24.41 -4.92 9.29
C TRP A 37 -22.94 -5.10 9.64
N VAL A 38 -22.08 -4.46 8.87
CA VAL A 38 -20.63 -4.48 9.07
C VAL A 38 -20.17 -3.09 9.51
N ALA A 39 -19.51 -3.04 10.66
CA ALA A 39 -18.83 -1.87 11.18
C ALA A 39 -17.37 -1.84 10.74
N LEU A 40 -17.00 -0.75 10.07
CA LEU A 40 -15.66 -0.48 9.59
C LEU A 40 -15.09 0.73 10.33
N ALA A 41 -14.17 0.46 11.25
CA ALA A 41 -13.49 1.50 12.03
C ALA A 41 -11.97 1.39 11.80
N PRO A 42 -11.33 2.38 11.13
CA PRO A 42 -9.92 2.30 10.75
C PRO A 42 -8.94 2.01 11.89
N HIS A 43 -9.28 2.36 13.14
CA HIS A 43 -8.42 2.14 14.29
C HIS A 43 -8.35 0.67 14.75
N LEU A 44 -9.27 -0.18 14.30
CA LEU A 44 -9.42 -1.59 14.71
C LEU A 44 -8.80 -2.61 13.75
N ASP A 45 -8.44 -2.23 12.53
CA ASP A 45 -7.82 -3.12 11.53
C ASP A 45 -8.59 -4.44 11.25
N GLN A 46 -9.92 -4.42 11.45
CA GLN A 46 -10.78 -5.55 11.16
C GLN A 46 -12.22 -5.08 10.96
N GLU A 47 -12.96 -5.85 10.16
CA GLU A 47 -14.38 -5.67 9.98
C GLU A 47 -15.13 -6.35 11.14
N LEU A 48 -16.19 -5.72 11.63
CA LEU A 48 -16.97 -6.25 12.75
C LEU A 48 -18.43 -6.36 12.38
N ASP A 49 -19.01 -7.55 12.54
CA ASP A 49 -20.45 -7.70 12.45
C ASP A 49 -21.13 -7.04 13.66
N ILE A 50 -22.23 -6.33 13.39
CA ILE A 50 -23.07 -5.69 14.40
C ILE A 50 -24.55 -6.02 14.16
N ASP A 51 -25.34 -5.99 15.23
CA ASP A 51 -26.79 -6.13 15.14
C ASP A 51 -27.53 -4.78 15.06
N ALA A 52 -28.86 -4.82 14.97
CA ALA A 52 -29.69 -3.62 14.87
C ALA A 52 -29.68 -2.76 16.16
N ALA A 53 -29.54 -3.36 17.34
CA ALA A 53 -29.46 -2.63 18.60
C ALA A 53 -28.12 -1.89 18.72
N GLU A 54 -27.04 -2.53 18.29
CA GLU A 54 -25.70 -1.98 18.19
C GLU A 54 -25.62 -0.86 17.16
N LEU A 55 -26.24 -1.03 16.00
CA LEU A 55 -26.40 0.02 14.99
C LEU A 55 -27.06 1.27 15.60
N ALA A 56 -28.15 1.10 16.35
CA ALA A 56 -28.86 2.19 17.01
C ALA A 56 -28.01 2.87 18.09
N ALA A 57 -27.24 2.10 18.87
CA ALA A 57 -26.32 2.63 19.87
C ALA A 57 -25.19 3.46 19.22
N LEU A 58 -24.56 2.93 18.17
CA LEU A 58 -23.49 3.60 17.44
C LEU A 58 -23.98 4.88 16.73
N GLY A 59 -25.21 4.87 16.20
CA GLY A 59 -25.82 6.06 15.61
C GLY A 59 -26.15 7.17 16.63
N GLY A 60 -26.42 6.80 17.89
CA GLY A 60 -26.87 7.75 18.90
C GLY A 60 -25.83 8.21 19.93
N ILE A 61 -24.69 7.52 20.05
CA ILE A 61 -23.59 7.91 20.96
C ILE A 61 -22.61 8.85 20.24
N SER A 62 -22.25 9.95 20.91
CA SER A 62 -21.35 10.96 20.35
C SER A 62 -19.95 10.41 20.10
N GLN A 63 -19.35 10.78 18.97
CA GLN A 63 -17.94 10.49 18.66
C GLN A 63 -16.94 11.49 19.27
N THR A 64 -17.44 12.53 19.95
CA THR A 64 -16.62 13.64 20.46
C THR A 64 -16.84 13.85 21.94
N VAL A 65 -18.10 13.90 22.38
CA VAL A 65 -18.47 14.20 23.77
C VAL A 65 -18.47 12.91 24.58
N TRP A 66 -17.73 12.92 25.68
CA TRP A 66 -17.74 11.84 26.67
C TRP A 66 -19.01 11.89 27.52
N SER A 67 -19.71 10.77 27.65
CA SER A 67 -20.92 10.62 28.47
C SER A 67 -20.79 9.49 29.49
N GLU A 68 -21.50 9.61 30.61
CA GLU A 68 -21.54 8.54 31.62
C GLU A 68 -22.09 7.24 31.03
N ARG A 69 -21.37 6.13 31.23
CA ARG A 69 -21.75 4.80 30.71
C ARG A 69 -23.18 4.41 31.10
N ALA A 70 -23.58 4.68 32.34
CA ALA A 70 -24.93 4.39 32.85
C ALA A 70 -26.06 5.06 32.05
N ALA A 71 -25.81 6.22 31.43
CA ALA A 71 -26.81 6.88 30.59
C ALA A 71 -27.03 6.13 29.26
N SER A 72 -25.95 5.63 28.66
CA SER A 72 -26.02 4.83 27.44
C SER A 72 -26.60 3.43 27.70
N GLU A 73 -26.27 2.81 28.83
CA GLU A 73 -26.83 1.50 29.22
C GLU A 73 -28.34 1.56 29.44
N ARG A 74 -28.85 2.63 30.08
CA ARG A 74 -30.30 2.84 30.23
C ARG A 74 -31.03 2.95 28.89
N ARG A 75 -30.36 3.43 27.84
CA ARG A 75 -30.97 3.67 26.53
C ARG A 75 -30.82 2.49 25.57
N TYR A 76 -29.69 1.81 25.59
CA TYR A 76 -29.32 0.80 24.59
C TYR A 76 -29.10 -0.60 25.18
N GLY A 77 -29.19 -0.75 26.50
CA GLY A 77 -28.95 -2.01 27.20
C GLY A 77 -27.49 -2.21 27.60
N GLU A 78 -27.29 -2.82 28.76
CA GLU A 78 -25.94 -3.07 29.32
C GLU A 78 -25.10 -3.99 28.44
N ALA A 79 -25.68 -5.09 27.95
CA ALA A 79 -24.99 -6.05 27.10
C ALA A 79 -24.49 -5.43 25.79
N CYS A 80 -25.30 -4.59 25.14
CA CYS A 80 -24.93 -3.87 23.92
C CYS A 80 -23.74 -2.93 24.17
N ILE A 81 -23.79 -2.11 25.21
CA ILE A 81 -22.70 -1.18 25.54
C ILE A 81 -21.42 -1.93 25.92
N ALA A 82 -21.52 -3.00 26.71
CA ALA A 82 -20.37 -3.83 27.06
C ALA A 82 -19.72 -4.47 25.83
N GLY A 83 -20.52 -5.06 24.93
CA GLY A 83 -20.02 -5.68 23.69
C GLY A 83 -19.38 -4.70 22.72
N LEU A 84 -19.92 -3.48 22.61
CA LEU A 84 -19.33 -2.42 21.77
C LEU A 84 -18.03 -1.85 22.36
N LEU A 85 -17.93 -1.74 23.69
CA LEU A 85 -16.69 -1.35 24.38
C LEU A 85 -15.61 -2.43 24.24
N GLN A 86 -15.99 -3.70 24.35
CA GLN A 86 -15.07 -4.83 24.20
C GLN A 86 -14.47 -4.90 22.80
N ARG A 87 -15.30 -4.67 21.76
CA ARG A 87 -14.85 -4.63 20.36
C ARG A 87 -14.21 -3.28 19.96
N GLY A 88 -14.18 -2.28 20.86
CA GLY A 88 -13.55 -0.97 20.60
C GLY A 88 -14.30 -0.07 19.62
N LEU A 89 -15.58 -0.35 19.33
CA LEU A 89 -16.47 0.54 18.58
C LEU A 89 -16.98 1.70 19.46
N LEU A 90 -17.07 1.45 20.77
CA LEU A 90 -17.11 2.49 21.80
C LEU A 90 -15.75 2.54 22.51
N ILE A 91 -15.37 3.74 22.93
CA ILE A 91 -14.11 4.04 23.61
C ILE A 91 -14.42 4.42 25.05
N GLY A 92 -13.78 3.74 26.01
CA GLY A 92 -13.89 4.01 27.44
C GLY A 92 -12.71 4.81 27.99
N ASP A 93 -12.92 5.51 29.11
CA ASP A 93 -11.88 6.31 29.77
C ASP A 93 -11.07 5.54 30.83
N THR A 94 -11.39 4.28 31.08
CA THR A 94 -10.69 3.43 32.08
C THR A 94 -9.49 2.70 31.49
N PRO A 95 -8.55 2.23 32.34
CA PRO A 95 -7.40 1.43 31.89
C PRO A 95 -7.79 0.16 31.11
N ALA A 96 -8.95 -0.44 31.41
CA ALA A 96 -9.45 -1.62 30.70
C ALA A 96 -9.70 -1.37 29.20
N HIS A 97 -9.83 -0.10 28.77
CA HIS A 97 -10.06 0.29 27.38
C HIS A 97 -8.90 1.11 26.79
N ALA A 98 -7.72 1.09 27.42
CA ALA A 98 -6.57 1.90 27.01
C ALA A 98 -6.14 1.63 25.57
N THR A 99 -6.03 0.37 25.16
CA THR A 99 -5.60 -0.01 23.80
C THR A 99 -6.52 0.57 22.72
N ALA A 100 -7.83 0.36 22.82
CA ALA A 100 -8.80 0.92 21.85
C ALA A 100 -8.78 2.46 21.85
N ARG A 101 -8.61 3.07 23.04
CA ARG A 101 -8.50 4.53 23.17
C ARG A 101 -7.25 5.08 22.49
N GLU A 102 -6.09 4.48 22.71
CA GLU A 102 -4.81 4.90 22.11
C GLU A 102 -4.84 4.79 20.58
N ARG A 103 -5.48 3.75 20.05
CA ARG A 103 -5.70 3.57 18.61
C ARG A 103 -6.63 4.66 18.03
N ASP A 104 -7.75 4.93 18.70
CA ASP A 104 -8.68 6.02 18.34
C ASP A 104 -7.98 7.40 18.39
N GLU A 105 -7.16 7.64 19.42
CA GLU A 105 -6.40 8.87 19.60
C GLU A 105 -5.32 9.04 18.53
N THR A 106 -4.63 7.96 18.17
CA THR A 106 -3.66 7.98 17.07
C THR A 106 -4.32 8.37 15.75
N LEU A 107 -5.47 7.76 15.40
CA LEU A 107 -6.22 8.13 14.20
C LEU A 107 -6.60 9.62 14.18
N ARG A 108 -7.06 10.15 15.32
CA ARG A 108 -7.42 11.58 15.47
C ARG A 108 -6.21 12.50 15.32
N ALA A 109 -5.07 12.12 15.91
CA ALA A 109 -3.84 12.90 15.90
C ALA A 109 -3.18 12.95 14.52
N THR A 110 -3.26 11.86 13.74
CA THR A 110 -2.68 11.85 12.38
C THR A 110 -3.47 12.71 11.38
N HIS A 111 -4.72 13.06 11.69
CA HIS A 111 -5.58 13.90 10.83
C HIS A 111 -5.89 13.30 9.46
N TRP A 112 -6.14 12.00 9.41
CA TRP A 112 -6.66 11.36 8.22
C TRP A 112 -8.04 11.91 7.84
N ARG A 113 -8.26 12.09 6.52
CA ARG A 113 -9.65 12.17 6.01
C ARG A 113 -10.32 10.81 6.25
N PRO A 114 -11.55 10.74 6.83
CA PRO A 114 -12.20 9.47 7.17
C PRO A 114 -12.28 8.44 6.05
N LEU A 115 -12.73 8.81 4.86
CA LEU A 115 -12.79 7.90 3.70
C LEU A 115 -11.40 7.41 3.26
N SER A 116 -10.36 8.22 3.42
CA SER A 116 -9.00 7.82 3.08
C SER A 116 -8.42 6.86 4.12
N ALA A 117 -8.70 7.07 5.41
CA ALA A 117 -8.33 6.11 6.45
C ALA A 117 -9.02 4.76 6.24
N LEU A 118 -10.30 4.78 5.82
CA LEU A 118 -11.05 3.58 5.48
C LEU A 118 -10.40 2.84 4.30
N ALA A 119 -10.20 3.53 3.17
CA ALA A 119 -9.61 2.94 1.97
C ALA A 119 -8.18 2.42 2.22
N HIS A 120 -7.39 3.12 3.02
CA HIS A 120 -6.05 2.65 3.44
C HIS A 120 -6.16 1.41 4.31
N THR A 121 -6.89 1.48 5.44
CA THR A 121 -6.93 0.40 6.44
C THR A 121 -7.42 -0.91 5.85
N PHE A 122 -8.52 -0.86 5.10
CA PHE A 122 -9.21 -2.04 4.58
C PHE A 122 -8.79 -2.40 3.14
N GLY A 123 -7.84 -1.66 2.55
CA GLY A 123 -7.26 -1.96 1.25
C GLY A 123 -5.93 -2.74 1.33
N ARG A 124 -5.32 -2.83 2.52
CA ARG A 124 -4.04 -3.52 2.73
C ARG A 124 -4.21 -5.03 2.59
N TRP A 125 -3.34 -5.66 1.82
CA TRP A 125 -3.30 -7.12 1.74
C TRP A 125 -2.54 -7.71 2.95
N ARG A 126 -2.95 -8.92 3.32
CA ARG A 126 -2.37 -9.72 4.39
C ARG A 126 -2.37 -11.18 3.93
N GLU A 127 -1.21 -11.83 4.00
CA GLU A 127 -1.08 -13.27 3.76
C GLU A 127 -1.61 -13.72 2.37
N VAL A 128 -1.61 -12.81 1.38
CA VAL A 128 -1.94 -13.15 0.00
C VAL A 128 -0.77 -13.93 -0.60
N SER A 129 -1.08 -15.04 -1.24
CA SER A 129 -0.16 -16.01 -1.83
C SER A 129 -0.77 -16.61 -3.08
N SER A 130 0.03 -17.29 -3.91
CA SER A 130 -0.47 -17.93 -5.14
C SER A 130 -1.54 -19.01 -4.86
N GLU A 131 -1.45 -19.71 -3.71
CA GLU A 131 -2.43 -20.71 -3.27
C GLU A 131 -3.80 -20.11 -2.92
N ASN A 132 -3.83 -18.85 -2.47
CA ASN A 132 -5.03 -18.13 -2.06
C ASN A 132 -5.36 -16.94 -2.98
N GLY A 133 -4.61 -16.72 -4.07
CA GLY A 133 -4.68 -15.49 -4.85
C GLY A 133 -3.61 -15.35 -5.94
N MET A 134 -3.98 -15.82 -7.14
CA MET A 134 -3.46 -15.46 -8.48
C MET A 134 -2.03 -15.92 -8.84
N GLU A 135 -1.93 -16.98 -9.65
CA GLU A 135 -0.92 -16.98 -10.72
C GLU A 135 -1.28 -15.91 -11.75
N ALA A 136 -0.29 -15.22 -12.32
CA ALA A 136 -0.55 -14.25 -13.38
C ALA A 136 -1.03 -15.01 -14.64
N PRO A 137 -2.30 -14.86 -15.05
CA PRO A 137 -2.79 -15.51 -16.26
C PRO A 137 -2.05 -14.96 -17.50
N SER A 138 -1.95 -15.77 -18.55
CA SER A 138 -1.47 -15.28 -19.84
C SER A 138 -2.46 -14.25 -20.42
N PHE A 139 -2.02 -13.47 -21.40
CA PHE A 139 -2.92 -12.55 -22.10
C PHE A 139 -4.08 -13.31 -22.78
N GLU A 140 -3.85 -14.51 -23.32
CA GLU A 140 -4.92 -15.33 -23.87
C GLU A 140 -5.94 -15.73 -22.80
N ALA A 141 -5.47 -16.21 -21.64
CA ALA A 141 -6.35 -16.60 -20.55
C ALA A 141 -7.20 -15.41 -20.03
N LEU A 142 -6.62 -14.21 -19.98
CA LEU A 142 -7.36 -12.99 -19.65
C LEU A 142 -8.44 -12.68 -20.70
N LEU A 143 -8.14 -12.82 -21.99
CA LEU A 143 -9.11 -12.60 -23.07
C LEU A 143 -10.21 -13.65 -23.05
N GLU A 144 -9.90 -14.91 -22.78
CA GLU A 144 -10.89 -15.99 -22.64
C GLU A 144 -11.82 -15.75 -21.43
N GLN A 145 -11.27 -15.29 -20.30
CA GLN A 145 -12.03 -15.07 -19.07
C GLN A 145 -12.87 -13.79 -19.10
N PHE A 146 -12.31 -12.69 -19.60
CA PHE A 146 -12.90 -11.34 -19.49
C PHE A 146 -13.34 -10.74 -20.83
N GLY A 147 -13.02 -11.37 -21.95
CA GLY A 147 -13.23 -10.83 -23.29
C GLY A 147 -12.19 -9.79 -23.69
N GLU A 148 -12.42 -9.14 -24.84
CA GLU A 148 -11.54 -8.08 -25.34
C GLU A 148 -11.58 -6.84 -24.42
N PRO A 149 -10.42 -6.24 -24.10
CA PRO A 149 -10.40 -4.99 -23.35
C PRO A 149 -11.01 -3.85 -24.17
N PRO A 150 -11.50 -2.78 -23.52
CA PRO A 150 -11.91 -1.57 -24.23
C PRO A 150 -10.73 -1.00 -25.05
N ALA A 151 -11.06 -0.20 -26.07
CA ALA A 151 -10.06 0.46 -26.90
C ALA A 151 -9.00 1.20 -26.05
N PRO A 152 -7.71 1.18 -26.47
CA PRO A 152 -6.61 1.72 -25.67
C PRO A 152 -6.67 3.25 -25.50
N THR A 153 -7.49 3.95 -26.28
CA THR A 153 -7.72 5.39 -26.20
C THR A 153 -9.18 5.71 -26.47
N LEU A 154 -9.63 6.87 -26.00
CA LEU A 154 -10.92 7.45 -26.38
C LEU A 154 -10.80 8.15 -27.74
N GLU A 155 -11.71 7.85 -28.65
CA GLU A 155 -11.82 8.52 -29.95
C GLU A 155 -12.77 9.71 -29.82
N LEU A 156 -12.23 10.91 -29.66
CA LEU A 156 -12.99 12.15 -29.45
C LEU A 156 -12.76 13.14 -30.58
N ALA A 157 -13.83 13.54 -31.27
CA ALA A 157 -13.84 14.55 -32.34
C ALA A 157 -12.65 14.42 -33.34
N PRO A 158 -12.43 13.24 -33.95
CA PRO A 158 -11.29 13.02 -34.85
C PRO A 158 -11.27 14.00 -36.05
N GLU A 159 -12.44 14.50 -36.46
CA GLU A 159 -12.59 15.47 -37.53
C GLU A 159 -12.05 16.88 -37.18
N GLN A 160 -11.89 17.18 -35.90
CA GLN A 160 -11.34 18.45 -35.39
C GLN A 160 -9.89 18.30 -34.87
N ALA A 161 -9.30 17.12 -35.03
CA ALA A 161 -8.00 16.81 -34.46
C ALA A 161 -6.87 17.61 -35.14
N LEU A 162 -6.04 18.28 -34.32
CA LEU A 162 -4.79 18.87 -34.76
C LEU A 162 -3.66 17.84 -34.65
N LYS A 163 -3.01 17.53 -35.78
CA LYS A 163 -1.80 16.68 -35.77
C LYS A 163 -0.63 17.45 -35.17
N LEU A 164 -0.04 16.93 -34.10
CA LEU A 164 1.18 17.46 -33.50
C LEU A 164 2.41 17.04 -34.34
N PRO A 165 3.47 17.87 -34.42
CA PRO A 165 4.71 17.48 -35.08
C PRO A 165 5.39 16.32 -34.31
N PRO A 166 6.14 15.46 -35.00
CA PRO A 166 6.96 14.45 -34.31
C PRO A 166 7.98 15.14 -33.40
N ALA A 167 8.22 14.55 -32.23
CA ALA A 167 9.24 15.04 -31.30
C ALA A 167 10.64 14.82 -31.91
N GLY A 168 11.49 15.84 -31.82
CA GLY A 168 12.93 15.66 -32.08
C GLY A 168 13.60 14.90 -30.93
N GLY A 169 14.71 14.24 -31.21
CA GLY A 169 15.46 13.49 -30.19
C GLY A 169 16.02 14.39 -29.09
N GLY A 170 15.97 13.92 -27.84
CA GLY A 170 16.52 14.57 -26.66
C GLY A 170 17.42 13.64 -25.82
N PRO A 171 18.25 14.20 -24.93
CA PRO A 171 19.19 13.41 -24.12
C PRO A 171 18.52 12.43 -23.14
N LEU A 172 17.23 12.64 -22.82
CA LEU A 172 16.47 11.75 -21.94
C LEU A 172 15.84 10.56 -22.68
N ASP A 173 15.71 10.64 -24.00
CA ASP A 173 14.97 9.67 -24.80
C ASP A 173 15.58 8.28 -24.73
N GLU A 174 16.91 8.19 -24.70
CA GLU A 174 17.62 6.92 -24.56
C GLU A 174 17.20 6.19 -23.28
N ALA A 175 17.11 6.89 -22.15
CA ALA A 175 16.67 6.30 -20.88
C ALA A 175 15.18 5.95 -20.91
N LEU A 176 14.34 6.79 -21.53
CA LEU A 176 12.89 6.54 -21.66
C LEU A 176 12.60 5.27 -22.48
N PHE A 177 13.33 5.07 -23.57
CA PHE A 177 13.16 3.91 -24.46
C PHE A 177 13.88 2.66 -23.98
N ARG A 178 14.96 2.78 -23.21
CA ARG A 178 15.60 1.62 -22.56
C ARG A 178 14.85 1.14 -21.34
N ARG A 179 14.07 2.00 -20.68
CA ARG A 179 13.30 1.62 -19.50
C ARG A 179 12.17 0.66 -19.88
N TYR A 180 12.15 -0.50 -19.22
CA TYR A 180 11.06 -1.46 -19.26
C TYR A 180 10.84 -2.08 -17.89
N THR A 181 9.71 -2.75 -17.69
CA THR A 181 9.41 -3.51 -16.47
C THR A 181 10.01 -4.91 -16.58
N GLY A 182 11.03 -5.19 -15.76
CA GLY A 182 11.67 -6.49 -15.67
C GLY A 182 10.91 -7.48 -14.82
N ARG A 183 10.88 -8.72 -15.29
CA ARG A 183 10.25 -9.90 -14.68
C ARG A 183 11.13 -11.16 -14.82
N ASN A 184 12.28 -11.06 -15.48
CA ASN A 184 13.20 -12.18 -15.70
C ASN A 184 14.59 -11.82 -15.17
N PHE A 185 14.76 -11.81 -13.84
CA PHE A 185 16.03 -11.47 -13.18
C PHE A 185 17.00 -12.65 -13.14
N ASP A 186 18.30 -12.37 -13.20
CA ASP A 186 19.34 -13.37 -12.98
C ASP A 186 19.44 -13.74 -11.48
N LEU A 187 19.29 -15.02 -11.19
CA LEU A 187 19.27 -15.57 -9.83
C LEU A 187 20.65 -15.58 -9.16
N GLN A 188 21.73 -15.56 -9.95
CA GLN A 188 23.10 -15.64 -9.46
C GLN A 188 23.82 -14.30 -9.51
N ALA A 189 23.35 -13.36 -10.33
CA ALA A 189 23.99 -12.05 -10.45
C ALA A 189 23.73 -11.15 -9.23
N SER A 190 24.72 -10.31 -8.94
CA SER A 190 24.67 -9.26 -7.92
C SER A 190 24.58 -7.87 -8.54
N VAL A 191 24.08 -6.90 -7.77
CA VAL A 191 24.17 -5.48 -8.11
C VAL A 191 25.44 -4.89 -7.46
N PRO A 192 26.31 -4.21 -8.22
CA PRO A 192 27.46 -3.52 -7.64
C PRO A 192 27.03 -2.45 -6.64
N LEU A 193 27.74 -2.32 -5.51
CA LEU A 193 27.40 -1.35 -4.46
C LEU A 193 27.30 0.08 -4.98
N ALA A 194 28.19 0.48 -5.87
CA ALA A 194 28.19 1.81 -6.46
C ALA A 194 26.90 2.11 -7.25
N VAL A 195 26.34 1.10 -7.92
CA VAL A 195 25.08 1.21 -8.65
C VAL A 195 23.91 1.30 -7.67
N ALA A 196 23.86 0.43 -6.66
CA ALA A 196 22.83 0.47 -5.61
C ALA A 196 22.84 1.80 -4.84
N ALA A 197 24.02 2.31 -4.47
CA ALA A 197 24.19 3.57 -3.79
C ALA A 197 23.70 4.75 -4.64
N ARG A 198 24.04 4.78 -5.94
CA ARG A 198 23.54 5.81 -6.88
C ARG A 198 22.02 5.77 -7.00
N LEU A 199 21.43 4.58 -7.18
CA LEU A 199 19.98 4.38 -7.27
C LEU A 199 19.28 4.94 -6.02
N LEU A 200 19.76 4.57 -4.83
CA LEU A 200 19.20 5.03 -3.56
C LEU A 200 19.36 6.54 -3.38
N GLN A 201 20.55 7.09 -3.63
CA GLN A 201 20.83 8.52 -3.44
C GLN A 201 20.02 9.41 -4.38
N ARG A 202 19.94 9.03 -5.66
CA ARG A 202 19.28 9.84 -6.68
C ARG A 202 17.77 9.63 -6.72
N THR A 203 17.25 8.54 -6.16
CA THR A 203 15.80 8.34 -6.00
C THR A 203 15.31 8.88 -4.66
N PHE A 204 15.87 8.40 -3.56
CA PHE A 204 15.32 8.60 -2.21
C PHE A 204 16.13 9.60 -1.37
N GLY A 205 17.38 9.86 -1.73
CA GLY A 205 18.30 10.72 -1.00
C GLY A 205 17.96 12.21 -1.10
N ALA A 206 18.24 12.94 -0.03
CA ALA A 206 18.20 14.40 -0.01
C ALA A 206 19.38 14.95 -0.83
N GLN A 207 19.09 15.87 -1.75
CA GLN A 207 20.11 16.62 -2.47
C GLN A 207 20.46 17.92 -1.74
N GLN A 208 19.50 18.46 -0.99
CA GLN A 208 19.71 19.55 -0.04
C GLN A 208 18.78 19.40 1.16
N VAL A 209 19.22 19.88 2.32
CA VAL A 209 18.39 20.05 3.52
C VAL A 209 18.23 21.56 3.75
N ARG A 210 16.99 22.03 3.90
CA ARG A 210 16.70 23.44 4.18
C ARG A 210 15.98 23.57 5.51
N GLN A 211 16.53 24.38 6.40
CA GLN A 211 15.85 24.79 7.61
C GLN A 211 14.78 25.83 7.27
N VAL A 212 13.55 25.58 7.68
CA VAL A 212 12.38 26.45 7.42
C VAL A 212 11.72 26.93 8.72
N GLY A 213 12.22 26.49 9.87
CA GLY A 213 11.83 26.96 11.19
C GLY A 213 12.80 26.43 12.26
N PRO A 214 12.67 26.85 13.53
CA PRO A 214 13.61 26.50 14.60
C PRO A 214 13.82 24.99 14.79
N HIS A 215 12.78 24.19 14.52
CA HIS A 215 12.79 22.74 14.64
C HIS A 215 12.20 22.06 13.39
N ALA A 216 12.29 22.71 12.23
CA ALA A 216 11.67 22.23 11.00
C ALA A 216 12.62 22.29 9.81
N ALA A 217 12.95 21.12 9.28
CA ALA A 217 13.71 20.96 8.04
C ALA A 217 12.83 20.37 6.93
N VAL A 218 13.12 20.76 5.68
CA VAL A 218 12.57 20.14 4.46
C VAL A 218 13.71 19.63 3.58
N LEU A 219 13.42 18.56 2.83
CA LEU A 219 14.37 17.96 1.92
C LEU A 219 14.08 18.47 0.51
N LYS A 220 15.13 18.70 -0.27
CA LYS A 220 15.03 18.84 -1.72
C LYS A 220 15.51 17.52 -2.33
N LYS A 221 14.61 16.76 -2.94
CA LYS A 221 14.93 15.57 -3.73
C LYS A 221 14.81 15.86 -5.24
N THR A 222 15.26 14.91 -6.05
CA THR A 222 15.18 14.92 -7.52
C THR A 222 13.75 14.76 -8.01
N SER A 223 12.99 13.85 -7.40
CA SER A 223 11.56 13.65 -7.67
C SER A 223 10.72 14.77 -7.02
N PRO A 224 9.63 15.23 -7.64
CA PRO A 224 8.71 16.16 -7.01
C PRO A 224 7.93 15.50 -5.87
N SER A 225 7.42 16.33 -4.95
CA SER A 225 6.57 15.85 -3.85
C SER A 225 5.44 16.82 -3.51
N GLY A 226 4.31 16.28 -3.05
CA GLY A 226 3.17 17.07 -2.58
C GLY A 226 3.58 18.11 -1.54
N GLY A 227 3.53 19.38 -1.89
CA GLY A 227 3.97 20.48 -1.01
C GLY A 227 5.46 20.47 -0.64
N GLY A 228 6.28 19.67 -1.32
CA GLY A 228 7.70 19.48 -1.02
C GLY A 228 7.98 18.78 0.31
N LEU A 229 7.04 17.97 0.81
CA LEU A 229 7.13 17.38 2.15
C LEU A 229 7.96 16.09 2.21
N HIS A 230 8.03 15.37 1.09
CA HIS A 230 8.76 14.11 0.91
C HIS A 230 8.48 13.07 2.01
N PRO A 231 7.24 12.56 2.11
CA PRO A 231 6.83 11.67 3.20
C PRO A 231 7.35 10.23 3.06
N VAL A 232 7.81 9.82 1.88
CA VAL A 232 8.21 8.44 1.59
C VAL A 232 9.63 8.16 2.10
N GLU A 233 9.72 7.19 3.00
CA GLU A 233 10.94 6.52 3.46
C GLU A 233 11.22 5.29 2.58
N ALA A 234 12.49 4.91 2.49
CA ALA A 234 12.94 3.75 1.74
C ALA A 234 13.48 2.69 2.70
N PHE A 235 12.77 1.58 2.82
CA PHE A 235 13.29 0.36 3.46
C PHE A 235 13.81 -0.55 2.37
N VAL A 236 14.97 -1.14 2.55
CA VAL A 236 15.70 -1.85 1.50
C VAL A 236 15.86 -3.30 1.90
N LEU A 237 15.28 -4.20 1.11
CA LEU A 237 15.57 -5.62 1.18
C LEU A 237 16.73 -5.90 0.21
N VAL A 238 17.88 -6.24 0.78
CA VAL A 238 19.07 -6.64 0.05
C VAL A 238 19.11 -8.15 0.00
N GLN A 239 19.11 -8.71 -1.21
CA GLN A 239 19.37 -10.13 -1.43
C GLN A 239 20.78 -10.37 -1.95
N ARG A 240 21.20 -9.59 -2.96
CA ARG A 240 22.49 -9.78 -3.67
C ARG A 240 23.09 -8.45 -4.11
N VAL A 241 23.60 -7.67 -3.15
CA VAL A 241 24.39 -6.44 -3.43
C VAL A 241 25.83 -6.67 -2.99
N GLU A 242 26.79 -6.37 -3.85
CA GLU A 242 28.21 -6.58 -3.56
C GLU A 242 28.64 -5.81 -2.30
N GLY A 243 29.32 -6.48 -1.38
CA GLY A 243 29.81 -5.86 -0.14
C GLY A 243 28.73 -5.52 0.89
N VAL A 244 27.47 -5.91 0.68
CA VAL A 244 26.38 -5.74 1.65
C VAL A 244 25.78 -7.10 1.98
N ALA A 245 25.74 -7.45 3.26
CA ALA A 245 25.14 -8.72 3.69
C ALA A 245 23.63 -8.73 3.37
N PRO A 246 23.04 -9.88 2.99
CA PRO A 246 21.60 -9.99 2.82
C PRO A 246 20.86 -9.58 4.10
N GLY A 247 19.73 -8.90 3.94
CA GLY A 247 19.00 -8.36 5.08
C GLY A 247 18.08 -7.21 4.75
N LEU A 248 17.38 -6.75 5.78
CA LEU A 248 16.50 -5.59 5.75
C LEU A 248 17.22 -4.38 6.36
N TYR A 249 17.14 -3.26 5.66
CA TYR A 249 17.81 -2.01 6.01
C TYR A 249 16.84 -0.83 5.93
N HIS A 250 17.11 0.24 6.66
CA HIS A 250 16.52 1.57 6.40
C HIS A 250 17.54 2.43 5.68
N TYR A 251 17.16 3.02 4.54
CA TYR A 251 18.00 3.98 3.85
C TYR A 251 17.83 5.37 4.47
N HIS A 252 18.89 5.91 5.08
CA HIS A 252 18.85 7.23 5.67
C HIS A 252 19.12 8.31 4.59
N PRO A 253 18.14 9.17 4.27
CA PRO A 253 18.20 10.01 3.08
C PRO A 253 19.16 11.20 3.19
N ILE A 254 19.59 11.58 4.40
CA ILE A 254 20.50 12.73 4.61
C ILE A 254 21.95 12.24 4.62
N GLU A 255 22.29 11.37 5.58
CA GLU A 255 23.63 10.75 5.67
C GLU A 255 24.00 9.82 4.50
N HIS A 256 23.03 9.41 3.66
CA HIS A 256 23.25 8.50 2.54
C HIS A 256 23.87 7.16 2.99
N GLU A 257 23.22 6.48 3.95
CA GLU A 257 23.69 5.21 4.50
C GLU A 257 22.55 4.19 4.59
N LEU A 258 22.92 2.90 4.66
CA LEU A 258 22.00 1.81 4.97
C LEU A 258 22.16 1.44 6.45
N ARG A 259 21.10 1.60 7.23
CA ARG A 259 21.05 1.21 8.63
C ARG A 259 20.48 -0.20 8.74
N PRO A 260 21.22 -1.18 9.28
CA PRO A 260 20.73 -2.55 9.40
C PRO A 260 19.54 -2.61 10.36
N LEU A 261 18.48 -3.30 9.95
CA LEU A 261 17.30 -3.58 10.79
C LEU A 261 17.25 -5.05 11.17
N ARG A 262 17.44 -5.93 10.17
CA ARG A 262 17.38 -7.37 10.37
C ARG A 262 18.36 -8.07 9.42
N PRO A 263 19.41 -8.74 9.92
CA PRO A 263 20.24 -9.61 9.09
C PRO A 263 19.41 -10.82 8.64
N LEU A 264 19.65 -11.27 7.41
CA LEU A 264 19.03 -12.47 6.84
C LEU A 264 20.11 -13.29 6.14
N ASP A 265 19.95 -14.61 6.10
CA ASP A 265 20.66 -15.41 5.11
C ASP A 265 19.96 -15.30 3.74
N SER A 266 20.57 -15.89 2.71
CA SER A 266 20.05 -15.80 1.34
C SER A 266 18.68 -16.48 1.17
N GLU A 267 18.41 -17.57 1.88
CA GLU A 267 17.14 -18.30 1.80
C GLU A 267 16.01 -17.50 2.46
N ALA A 268 16.26 -16.97 3.66
CA ALA A 268 15.32 -16.14 4.38
C ALA A 268 15.03 -14.82 3.64
N ALA A 269 16.02 -14.23 2.98
CA ALA A 269 15.82 -13.02 2.17
C ALA A 269 14.93 -13.29 0.95
N ALA A 270 15.11 -14.42 0.27
CA ALA A 270 14.31 -14.83 -0.87
C ALA A 270 12.86 -15.20 -0.47
N ALA A 271 12.70 -15.96 0.62
CA ALA A 271 11.39 -16.29 1.18
C ALA A 271 10.63 -15.03 1.60
N LEU A 272 11.32 -14.08 2.24
CA LEU A 272 10.75 -12.79 2.60
C LEU A 272 10.33 -12.00 1.36
N ALA A 273 11.18 -11.88 0.33
CA ALA A 273 10.82 -11.20 -0.91
C ALA A 273 9.52 -11.73 -1.52
N ARG A 274 9.37 -13.07 -1.58
CA ARG A 274 8.15 -13.73 -2.07
C ARG A 274 6.92 -13.37 -1.23
N GLN A 275 7.05 -13.46 0.10
CA GLN A 275 5.98 -13.09 1.01
C GLN A 275 5.54 -11.63 0.82
N LEU A 276 6.47 -10.68 0.75
CA LEU A 276 6.11 -9.26 0.63
C LEU A 276 5.48 -8.91 -0.72
N LEU A 277 5.85 -9.64 -1.77
CA LEU A 277 5.34 -9.47 -3.14
C LEU A 277 4.17 -10.39 -3.46
N ALA A 278 3.51 -10.98 -2.46
CA ALA A 278 2.35 -11.85 -2.66
C ALA A 278 2.60 -12.95 -3.71
N ASP A 279 3.75 -13.64 -3.60
CA ASP A 279 4.21 -14.72 -4.50
C ASP A 279 4.40 -14.36 -5.98
N GLN A 280 4.53 -13.07 -6.31
CA GLN A 280 5.04 -12.63 -7.60
C GLN A 280 6.54 -12.97 -7.73
N HIS A 281 6.84 -14.25 -7.92
CA HIS A 281 8.20 -14.80 -7.94
C HIS A 281 9.09 -14.11 -8.98
N TRP A 282 8.51 -13.75 -10.13
CA TRP A 282 9.19 -13.00 -11.20
C TRP A 282 9.68 -11.60 -10.80
N LEU A 283 9.15 -11.03 -9.72
CA LEU A 283 9.65 -9.79 -9.10
C LEU A 283 10.54 -10.09 -7.88
N ALA A 284 10.18 -11.11 -7.11
CA ALA A 284 10.86 -11.48 -5.87
C ALA A 284 12.32 -11.88 -6.08
N ASP A 285 12.66 -12.32 -7.29
CA ASP A 285 14.03 -12.67 -7.65
C ASP A 285 14.96 -11.46 -7.80
N ALA A 286 14.47 -10.22 -7.77
CA ALA A 286 15.32 -9.03 -7.89
C ALA A 286 16.34 -8.91 -6.73
N PRO A 287 17.65 -8.76 -7.03
CA PRO A 287 18.74 -8.59 -6.05
C PRO A 287 18.55 -7.47 -5.02
N LEU A 288 17.89 -6.38 -5.42
CA LEU A 288 17.67 -5.19 -4.63
C LEU A 288 16.19 -4.79 -4.74
N GLN A 289 15.52 -4.66 -3.60
CA GLN A 289 14.14 -4.22 -3.50
C GLN A 289 14.02 -3.10 -2.47
N VAL A 290 13.14 -2.14 -2.75
CA VAL A 290 12.87 -0.98 -1.91
C VAL A 290 11.37 -0.92 -1.62
N LEU A 291 11.02 -1.08 -0.35
CA LEU A 291 9.69 -0.90 0.18
C LEU A 291 9.48 0.59 0.45
N MET A 292 8.55 1.20 -0.29
CA MET A 292 8.23 2.62 -0.17
C MET A 292 7.15 2.83 0.89
N VAL A 293 7.55 3.43 2.01
CA VAL A 293 6.67 3.64 3.17
C VAL A 293 6.45 5.13 3.38
N ALA A 294 5.23 5.59 3.15
CA ALA A 294 4.84 6.97 3.39
C ALA A 294 4.52 7.22 4.87
N ARG A 295 5.16 8.23 5.45
CA ARG A 295 4.84 8.74 6.79
C ARG A 295 3.67 9.72 6.71
N ALA A 296 2.47 9.26 7.05
CA ALA A 296 1.23 10.04 6.96
C ALA A 296 1.32 11.36 7.72
N GLU A 297 1.86 11.33 8.95
CA GLU A 297 2.03 12.52 9.80
C GLU A 297 2.87 13.62 9.13
N ARG A 298 3.88 13.24 8.32
CA ARG A 298 4.74 14.21 7.60
C ARG A 298 3.93 15.03 6.60
N SER A 299 3.03 14.37 5.87
CA SER A 299 2.15 15.04 4.91
C SER A 299 0.98 15.74 5.58
N PHE A 300 0.35 15.11 6.56
CA PHE A 300 -0.90 15.57 7.14
C PHE A 300 -0.71 16.65 8.20
N TRP A 301 0.52 16.88 8.69
CA TRP A 301 0.84 18.10 9.43
C TRP A 301 0.38 19.37 8.69
N LYS A 302 0.55 19.42 7.36
CA LYS A 302 0.06 20.51 6.49
C LYS A 302 -1.32 20.21 5.91
N TYR A 303 -1.54 19.00 5.41
CA TYR A 303 -2.76 18.62 4.67
C TYR A 303 -3.78 17.85 5.53
N ARG A 304 -4.07 18.38 6.74
CA ARG A 304 -5.00 17.79 7.71
C ARG A 304 -6.38 17.56 7.10
N ASN A 305 -6.92 16.35 7.20
CA ASN A 305 -8.27 15.97 6.75
C ASN A 305 -8.57 16.30 5.27
N HIS A 306 -7.53 16.49 4.44
CA HIS A 306 -7.68 16.99 3.08
C HIS A 306 -7.96 15.85 2.09
N GLN A 307 -8.94 16.03 1.19
CA GLN A 307 -9.42 14.99 0.26
C GLN A 307 -8.36 14.48 -0.73
N LYS A 308 -7.28 15.26 -0.95
CA LYS A 308 -6.21 14.92 -1.88
C LYS A 308 -4.94 14.40 -1.19
N ALA A 309 -4.88 14.43 0.14
CA ALA A 309 -3.63 14.14 0.85
C ALA A 309 -3.17 12.70 0.66
N TYR A 310 -4.09 11.72 0.76
CA TYR A 310 -3.78 10.32 0.49
C TYR A 310 -3.36 10.06 -0.97
N ARG A 311 -4.04 10.70 -1.92
CA ARG A 311 -3.65 10.66 -3.34
C ARG A 311 -2.25 11.22 -3.57
N ALA A 312 -1.88 12.28 -2.85
CA ALA A 312 -0.53 12.84 -2.95
C ALA A 312 0.55 11.85 -2.49
N LEU A 313 0.28 11.01 -1.48
CA LEU A 313 1.22 9.95 -1.07
C LEU A 313 1.46 8.93 -2.19
N ALA A 314 0.40 8.53 -2.90
CA ALA A 314 0.54 7.64 -4.06
C ALA A 314 1.33 8.30 -5.21
N LEU A 315 1.10 9.59 -5.47
CA LEU A 315 1.89 10.34 -6.45
C LEU A 315 3.36 10.44 -6.04
N ASP A 316 3.66 10.67 -4.76
CA ASP A 316 5.03 10.70 -4.25
C ASP A 316 5.76 9.38 -4.57
N ALA A 317 5.13 8.23 -4.28
CA ALA A 317 5.69 6.92 -4.61
C ALA A 317 5.84 6.71 -6.13
N GLY A 318 4.86 7.16 -6.94
CA GLY A 318 4.92 7.09 -8.40
C GLY A 318 6.05 7.93 -9.01
N HIS A 319 6.31 9.14 -8.49
CA HIS A 319 7.43 9.96 -8.94
C HIS A 319 8.78 9.31 -8.59
N LEU A 320 8.88 8.73 -7.39
CA LEU A 320 10.07 8.02 -6.95
C LEU A 320 10.31 6.77 -7.81
N SER A 321 9.26 5.99 -8.09
CA SER A 321 9.39 4.78 -8.91
C SER A 321 9.84 5.07 -10.33
N GLN A 322 9.33 6.13 -10.97
CA GLN A 322 9.80 6.52 -12.30
C GLN A 322 11.25 7.01 -12.28
N THR A 323 11.65 7.73 -11.22
CA THR A 323 13.06 8.14 -11.04
C THR A 323 13.97 6.92 -10.90
N PHE A 324 13.54 5.93 -10.10
CA PHE A 324 14.23 4.65 -9.92
C PHE A 324 14.37 3.88 -11.25
N TYR A 325 13.29 3.80 -12.02
CA TYR A 325 13.26 3.19 -13.35
C TYR A 325 14.29 3.79 -14.32
N LEU A 326 14.36 5.12 -14.38
CA LEU A 326 15.29 5.81 -15.28
C LEU A 326 16.75 5.60 -14.87
N LEU A 327 17.04 5.61 -13.56
CA LEU A 327 18.37 5.33 -13.03
C LEU A 327 18.78 3.87 -13.22
N ALA A 328 17.83 2.93 -13.12
CA ALA A 328 18.07 1.52 -13.42
C ALA A 328 18.36 1.33 -14.91
N ALA A 329 17.58 1.97 -15.79
CA ALA A 329 17.81 1.96 -17.23
C ALA A 329 19.17 2.58 -17.62
N GLU A 330 19.58 3.68 -16.95
CA GLU A 330 20.92 4.26 -17.07
C GLU A 330 22.02 3.25 -16.72
N ALA A 331 21.79 2.43 -15.69
CA ALA A 331 22.70 1.36 -15.27
C ALA A 331 22.58 0.06 -16.11
N GLY A 332 21.73 0.02 -17.13
CA GLY A 332 21.49 -1.17 -17.95
C GLY A 332 20.73 -2.28 -17.22
N LEU A 333 20.02 -1.97 -16.14
CA LEU A 333 19.27 -2.93 -15.33
C LEU A 333 17.75 -2.81 -15.59
N PRO A 334 17.01 -3.91 -15.81
CA PRO A 334 15.58 -3.89 -15.60
C PRO A 334 15.21 -3.44 -14.18
N ALA A 335 14.06 -2.79 -14.06
CA ALA A 335 13.44 -2.50 -12.78
C ALA A 335 11.95 -2.88 -12.79
N PHE A 336 11.32 -2.90 -11.63
CA PHE A 336 9.88 -3.02 -11.50
C PHE A 336 9.34 -2.04 -10.45
N VAL A 337 8.03 -1.82 -10.47
CA VAL A 337 7.26 -1.30 -9.32
C VAL A 337 5.93 -2.04 -9.28
N THR A 338 5.47 -2.41 -8.09
CA THR A 338 4.15 -3.01 -7.89
C THR A 338 3.51 -2.50 -6.61
N ALA A 339 2.18 -2.36 -6.64
CA ALA A 339 1.32 -2.10 -5.48
C ALA A 339 0.53 -3.35 -5.06
N ALA A 340 0.66 -4.47 -5.79
CA ALA A 340 0.17 -5.76 -5.34
C ALA A 340 1.20 -6.34 -4.36
N ILE A 341 1.09 -5.98 -3.08
CA ILE A 341 2.05 -6.30 -2.03
C ILE A 341 1.32 -6.64 -0.75
N ASN A 342 1.92 -7.43 0.13
CA ASN A 342 1.34 -7.72 1.45
C ASN A 342 1.65 -6.57 2.44
N ASP A 343 0.96 -5.45 2.31
CA ASP A 343 1.20 -4.23 3.10
C ASP A 343 1.14 -4.48 4.61
N ALA A 344 0.12 -5.21 5.09
CA ALA A 344 -0.05 -5.47 6.52
C ALA A 344 1.09 -6.33 7.09
N ASP A 345 1.67 -7.21 6.26
CA ASP A 345 2.81 -8.03 6.64
C ASP A 345 4.10 -7.21 6.67
N ILE A 346 4.26 -6.26 5.73
CA ILE A 346 5.37 -5.30 5.72
C ILE A 346 5.30 -4.41 6.97
N GLU A 347 4.13 -3.91 7.33
CA GLU A 347 3.93 -3.09 8.53
C GLU A 347 4.27 -3.86 9.80
N ARG A 348 3.80 -5.10 9.93
CA ARG A 348 4.14 -5.99 11.04
C ARG A 348 5.65 -6.27 11.12
N LEU A 349 6.28 -6.57 9.99
CA LEU A 349 7.73 -6.82 9.89
C LEU A 349 8.57 -5.62 10.35
N LEU A 350 8.12 -4.40 10.00
CA LEU A 350 8.82 -3.15 10.27
C LEU A 350 8.35 -2.48 11.58
N GLU A 351 7.48 -3.12 12.35
CA GLU A 351 6.87 -2.58 13.58
C GLU A 351 6.19 -1.21 13.36
N LEU A 352 5.52 -1.05 12.22
CA LEU A 352 4.87 0.19 11.81
C LEU A 352 3.38 0.19 12.17
N ASP A 353 2.92 1.33 12.66
CA ASP A 353 1.50 1.62 12.81
C ASP A 353 0.88 2.10 11.49
N HIS A 354 -0.08 1.37 10.94
CA HIS A 354 -0.79 1.69 9.69
C HIS A 354 -1.57 3.01 9.73
N LEU A 355 -1.87 3.53 10.92
CA LEU A 355 -2.49 4.84 11.09
C LEU A 355 -1.46 5.97 10.93
N ARG A 356 -0.17 5.68 11.02
CA ARG A 356 0.93 6.64 10.88
C ARG A 356 1.76 6.42 9.63
N HIS A 357 1.76 5.20 9.12
CA HIS A 357 2.52 4.76 7.97
C HIS A 357 1.59 4.12 6.95
N ALA A 358 1.88 4.36 5.68
CA ALA A 358 1.25 3.65 4.58
C ALA A 358 2.35 3.03 3.72
N VAL A 359 2.40 1.71 3.66
CA VAL A 359 3.17 1.03 2.62
C VAL A 359 2.43 1.26 1.31
N VAL A 360 3.14 1.74 0.28
CA VAL A 360 2.49 2.20 -0.97
C VAL A 360 2.82 1.31 -2.15
N ALA A 361 4.07 0.87 -2.24
CA ALA A 361 4.55 0.03 -3.32
C ALA A 361 5.95 -0.51 -2.99
N ILE A 362 6.35 -1.57 -3.70
CA ILE A 362 7.72 -2.05 -3.75
C ILE A 362 8.26 -1.78 -5.16
N CYS A 363 9.47 -1.23 -5.25
CA CYS A 363 10.24 -1.24 -6.49
C CYS A 363 11.51 -2.08 -6.33
N GLY A 364 12.06 -2.59 -7.42
CA GLY A 364 13.28 -3.37 -7.37
C GLY A 364 13.97 -3.42 -8.72
N CYS A 365 15.24 -3.83 -8.72
CA CYS A 365 16.03 -3.94 -9.94
C CYS A 365 17.13 -4.99 -9.80
N GLY A 366 17.67 -5.39 -10.94
CA GLY A 366 18.87 -6.22 -11.02
C GLY A 366 19.18 -6.64 -12.44
N PRO A 367 20.24 -7.43 -12.64
CA PRO A 367 20.61 -7.92 -13.96
C PRO A 367 19.52 -8.82 -14.54
N ALA A 368 19.27 -8.68 -15.84
CA ALA A 368 18.36 -9.56 -16.57
C ALA A 368 19.01 -10.94 -16.78
N ALA A 369 18.23 -12.01 -16.71
CA ALA A 369 18.68 -13.33 -17.11
C ALA A 369 19.01 -13.36 -18.62
N SER A 370 20.07 -14.08 -19.00
CA SER A 370 20.50 -14.23 -20.41
C SER A 370 19.73 -15.33 -21.17
N GLY A 371 18.87 -16.08 -20.47
CA GLY A 371 18.15 -17.25 -20.99
C GLY A 371 16.75 -16.94 -21.55
N PRO A 372 15.95 -17.98 -21.85
CA PRO A 372 14.56 -17.81 -22.28
C PRO A 372 13.76 -17.05 -21.21
N ARG A 373 12.86 -16.18 -21.66
CA ARG A 373 11.96 -15.43 -20.78
C ARG A 373 10.74 -16.29 -20.47
N ASN A 374 10.40 -16.38 -19.20
CA ASN A 374 9.20 -17.08 -18.75
C ASN A 374 8.03 -16.11 -18.55
N MET A 375 8.33 -14.81 -18.40
CA MET A 375 7.32 -13.75 -18.23
C MET A 375 7.44 -12.70 -19.32
N VAL A 376 6.30 -12.18 -19.77
CA VAL A 376 6.21 -11.14 -20.80
C VAL A 376 6.79 -9.82 -20.29
N GLU A 377 7.64 -9.20 -21.11
CA GLU A 377 8.22 -7.88 -20.89
C GLU A 377 8.06 -7.06 -22.16
N LEU A 378 7.28 -5.98 -22.10
CA LEU A 378 7.09 -5.09 -23.24
C LEU A 378 8.33 -4.18 -23.38
N ARG A 379 9.12 -4.39 -24.43
CA ARG A 379 10.33 -3.62 -24.74
C ARG A 379 10.17 -2.88 -26.06
N TYR A 380 10.73 -1.68 -26.15
CA TYR A 380 10.73 -0.93 -27.40
C TYR A 380 11.53 -1.67 -28.47
N GLY A 381 10.95 -1.81 -29.67
CA GLY A 381 11.57 -2.50 -30.79
C GLY A 381 11.33 -4.01 -30.83
N GLU A 382 10.71 -4.59 -29.81
CA GLU A 382 10.24 -5.98 -29.81
C GLU A 382 8.74 -6.00 -30.17
N THR A 383 8.37 -6.76 -31.20
CA THR A 383 6.97 -6.91 -31.65
C THR A 383 6.30 -8.17 -31.14
N ASP A 384 7.11 -9.12 -30.67
CA ASP A 384 6.63 -10.42 -30.22
C ASP A 384 6.37 -10.33 -28.72
N ALA A 385 5.10 -10.10 -28.35
CA ALA A 385 4.63 -10.56 -27.06
C ALA A 385 4.60 -12.08 -27.14
N ILE A 386 5.34 -12.77 -26.27
CA ILE A 386 5.27 -14.23 -26.14
C ILE A 386 3.80 -14.65 -26.03
#